data_AF-A0A0K1ECX8-F1
#
_entry.id   AF-A0A0K1ECX8-F1
#
_cell.length_a   1.000
_cell.length_b   1.000
_cell.length_c   1.000
_cell.angle_alpha   90.00
_cell.angle_beta   90.00
_cell.angle_gamma   90.00
#
_symmetry.space_group_name_H-M   'P 1'
#
loop_
_entity.id
_entity.type
_entity.pdbx_description
1 polymer ?
#
loop_
_entity_poly.entity_id
_entity_poly.type
_entity_poly.pdbx_seq_one_letter_code
_entity_poly.pdbx_strand_id
1 'polypeptide(L)'
;MASSIVQPYKGALVLDIQHLSNVVVDVVPGATRGLRREKEGWARVDKELSTNVPFQAELLGVAPDIYARVERLTEQLGSVREAQLFVSKLAQVLDETEIVLEDEREGVVATVVDAARRTAKRKDPTVLAAFEQTIRYHGQVALRAAKTRRRNAEGTEEESESQADAAE
;
A
#
# COMPACT_ATOMS: atom_id res chain seq x y z
N MET A 1 -21.06 23.08 7.12
CA MET A 1 -21.25 21.99 6.15
C MET A 1 -20.06 21.06 6.26
N ALA A 2 -20.24 19.85 6.78
CA ALA A 2 -19.14 18.91 6.96
C ALA A 2 -18.64 18.46 5.57
N SER A 3 -17.38 18.77 5.27
CA SER A 3 -16.70 18.17 4.12
C SER A 3 -16.61 16.67 4.38
N SER A 4 -17.37 15.86 3.63
CA SER A 4 -17.15 14.42 3.62
C SER A 4 -15.70 14.17 3.21
N ILE A 5 -14.89 13.65 4.13
CA ILE A 5 -13.48 13.33 3.89
C ILE A 5 -13.39 12.25 2.80
N VAL A 6 -14.43 11.42 2.65
CA VAL A 6 -14.56 10.40 1.62
C VAL A 6 -15.31 10.98 0.42
N GLN A 7 -14.74 10.82 -0.77
CA GLN A 7 -15.40 11.14 -2.05
C GLN A 7 -15.42 9.90 -2.94
N PRO A 8 -16.52 9.64 -3.69
CA PRO A 8 -16.55 8.55 -4.65
C PRO A 8 -15.43 8.69 -5.67
N TYR A 9 -14.75 7.58 -5.96
CA TYR A 9 -13.76 7.55 -7.03
C TYR A 9 -14.45 7.78 -8.39
N LYS A 10 -13.95 8.78 -9.13
CA LYS A 10 -14.50 9.19 -10.44
C LYS A 10 -13.63 8.76 -11.63
N GLY A 11 -12.50 8.11 -11.37
CA GLY A 11 -11.61 7.63 -12.43
C GLY A 11 -12.15 6.37 -13.10
N ALA A 12 -11.48 5.94 -14.17
CA ALA A 12 -11.84 4.71 -14.86
C ALA A 12 -11.60 3.50 -13.95
N LEU A 13 -12.50 2.52 -14.02
CA LEU A 13 -12.41 1.26 -13.26
C LEU A 13 -11.88 0.09 -14.11
N VAL A 14 -11.75 0.30 -15.42
CA VAL A 14 -11.31 -0.70 -16.38
C VAL A 14 -10.03 -0.21 -17.03
N LEU A 15 -8.98 -1.03 -16.98
CA LEU A 15 -7.76 -0.85 -17.76
C LEU A 15 -7.63 -2.01 -18.72
N ASP A 16 -7.63 -1.71 -20.02
CA ASP A 16 -7.32 -2.70 -21.05
C ASP A 16 -5.82 -2.68 -21.38
N ILE A 17 -5.13 -3.76 -21.01
CA ILE A 17 -3.71 -4.00 -21.31
C ILE A 17 -3.50 -5.10 -22.35
N GLN A 18 -4.52 -5.50 -23.11
CA GLN A 18 -4.40 -6.58 -24.11
C GLN A 18 -3.31 -6.28 -25.16
N HIS A 19 -3.08 -5.01 -25.47
CA HIS A 19 -2.00 -4.56 -26.36
C HIS A 19 -0.59 -4.93 -25.82
N LEU A 20 -0.44 -5.17 -24.52
CA LEU A 20 0.81 -5.61 -23.88
C LEU A 20 0.94 -7.13 -23.74
N SER A 21 -0.01 -7.92 -24.27
CA SER A 21 -0.04 -9.39 -24.13
C SER A 21 1.27 -10.10 -24.51
N ASN A 22 1.99 -9.56 -25.50
CA ASN A 22 3.28 -10.12 -25.95
C ASN A 22 4.50 -9.56 -25.20
N VAL A 23 4.30 -8.65 -24.24
CA VAL A 23 5.34 -7.92 -23.50
C VAL A 23 5.31 -8.27 -22.01
N VAL A 24 4.12 -8.44 -21.43
CA VAL A 24 3.96 -8.78 -20.01
C VAL A 24 4.48 -10.19 -19.72
N VAL A 25 5.18 -10.32 -18.61
CA VAL A 25 5.74 -11.58 -18.15
C VAL A 25 5.48 -11.76 -16.66
N ASP A 26 5.22 -13.00 -16.26
CA ASP A 26 5.21 -13.41 -14.86
C ASP A 26 6.56 -14.04 -14.52
N VAL A 27 7.23 -13.51 -13.51
CA VAL A 27 8.57 -13.93 -13.10
C VAL A 27 8.52 -14.46 -11.67
N VAL A 28 9.15 -15.61 -11.45
CA VAL A 28 9.22 -16.24 -10.14
C VAL A 28 9.82 -15.27 -9.10
N PRO A 29 9.31 -15.25 -7.84
CA PRO A 29 9.85 -14.38 -6.80
C PRO A 29 11.38 -14.49 -6.67
N GLY A 30 12.06 -13.35 -6.71
CA GLY A 30 13.52 -13.26 -6.64
C GLY A 30 14.27 -13.42 -7.97
N ALA A 31 13.61 -13.85 -9.05
CA ALA A 31 14.24 -14.02 -10.36
C ALA A 31 14.58 -12.69 -11.08
N THR A 32 14.12 -11.57 -10.55
CA THR A 32 14.46 -10.22 -11.06
C THR A 32 15.84 -9.73 -10.61
N ARG A 33 16.51 -10.44 -9.69
CA ARG A 33 17.83 -10.08 -9.17
C ARG A 33 18.87 -10.18 -10.28
N GLY A 34 19.62 -9.09 -10.50
CA GLY A 34 20.66 -9.03 -11.52
C GLY A 34 20.18 -8.54 -12.90
N LEU A 35 18.86 -8.35 -13.09
CA LEU A 35 18.35 -7.69 -14.28
C LEU A 35 18.80 -6.23 -14.32
N ARG A 36 19.21 -5.77 -15.50
CA ARG A 36 19.67 -4.39 -15.70
C ARG A 36 18.44 -3.47 -15.78
N ARG A 37 18.52 -2.34 -15.07
CA ARG A 37 17.50 -1.30 -15.05
C ARG A 37 18.00 -0.07 -15.79
N GLU A 38 17.07 0.76 -16.24
CA GLU A 38 17.38 2.10 -16.75
C GLU A 38 18.20 2.88 -15.72
N LYS A 39 19.20 3.62 -16.21
CA LYS A 39 20.08 4.47 -15.40
C LYS A 39 19.76 5.93 -15.64
N GLU A 40 20.17 6.78 -14.72
CA GLU A 40 20.11 8.22 -14.90
C GLU A 40 20.86 8.64 -16.18
N GLY A 41 20.28 9.58 -16.93
CA GLY A 41 20.85 10.09 -18.18
C GLY A 41 20.41 9.34 -19.45
N TRP A 42 19.52 8.35 -19.36
CA TRP A 42 19.02 7.59 -20.52
C TRP A 42 18.56 8.47 -21.68
N ALA A 43 17.80 9.53 -21.43
CA ALA A 43 17.31 10.42 -22.50
C ALA A 43 18.43 11.07 -23.34
N ARG A 44 19.59 11.33 -22.74
CA ARG A 44 20.77 11.85 -23.48
C ARG A 44 21.39 10.74 -24.33
N VAL A 45 21.51 9.54 -23.76
CA VAL A 45 22.04 8.35 -24.44
C VAL A 45 21.15 7.96 -25.62
N ASP A 46 19.83 7.92 -25.44
CA ASP A 46 18.89 7.59 -26.51
C ASP A 46 19.01 8.57 -27.68
N LYS A 47 19.10 9.88 -27.40
CA LYS A 47 19.34 10.90 -28.43
C LYS A 47 20.67 10.72 -29.15
N GLU A 48 21.73 10.35 -28.42
CA GLU A 48 23.04 10.08 -29.01
C GLU A 48 22.98 8.84 -29.93
N LEU A 49 22.34 7.76 -29.46
CA LEU A 49 22.15 6.53 -30.23
C LEU A 49 21.34 6.80 -31.50
N SER A 50 20.24 7.53 -31.40
CA SER A 50 19.37 7.85 -32.54
C SER A 50 20.10 8.66 -33.63
N THR A 51 21.03 9.52 -33.21
CA THR A 51 21.79 10.38 -34.11
C THR A 51 22.96 9.65 -34.75
N ASN A 52 23.71 8.86 -33.97
CA ASN A 52 25.00 8.32 -34.40
C ASN A 52 24.91 6.90 -34.99
N VAL A 53 24.01 6.05 -34.49
CA VAL A 53 23.90 4.64 -34.94
C VAL A 53 23.64 4.53 -36.44
N PRO A 54 22.75 5.33 -37.08
CA PRO A 54 22.50 5.24 -38.52
C PRO A 54 23.76 5.43 -39.39
N PHE A 55 24.75 6.17 -38.91
CA PHE A 55 25.98 6.47 -39.65
C PHE A 55 27.18 5.60 -39.23
N GLN A 56 27.18 5.09 -38.00
CA GLN A 56 28.33 4.40 -37.40
C GLN A 56 28.11 2.89 -37.22
N ALA A 57 26.90 2.36 -37.48
CA ALA A 57 26.57 0.95 -37.24
C ALA A 57 27.54 -0.03 -37.93
N GLU A 58 27.87 0.21 -39.20
CA GLU A 58 28.79 -0.64 -39.96
C GLU A 58 30.21 -0.61 -39.37
N LEU A 59 30.71 0.57 -39.01
CA LEU A 59 32.02 0.73 -38.37
C LEU A 59 32.09 0.02 -37.02
N LEU A 60 30.99 0.03 -36.26
CA LEU A 60 30.87 -0.64 -34.98
C LEU A 60 30.63 -2.17 -35.11
N GLY A 61 30.43 -2.68 -36.33
CA GLY A 61 30.12 -4.08 -36.58
C GLY A 61 28.79 -4.53 -35.99
N VAL A 62 27.83 -3.61 -35.83
CA VAL A 62 26.50 -3.90 -35.30
C VAL A 62 25.47 -3.94 -36.43
N ALA A 63 24.36 -4.65 -36.19
CA ALA A 63 23.27 -4.70 -37.15
C ALA A 63 22.69 -3.29 -37.37
N PRO A 64 22.39 -2.89 -38.62
CA PRO A 64 21.91 -1.53 -38.92
C PRO A 64 20.53 -1.22 -38.32
N ASP A 65 19.74 -2.24 -37.97
CA ASP A 65 18.43 -2.12 -37.33
C ASP A 65 18.49 -2.13 -35.79
N ILE A 66 19.68 -2.14 -35.19
CA ILE A 66 19.83 -2.23 -33.74
C ILE A 66 19.16 -1.06 -33.00
N TYR A 67 19.19 0.15 -33.58
CA TYR A 67 18.51 1.29 -32.98
C TYR A 67 16.99 1.15 -33.02
N ALA A 68 16.42 0.63 -34.12
CA ALA A 68 14.98 0.35 -34.21
C ALA A 68 14.51 -0.67 -33.14
N ARG A 69 15.40 -1.57 -32.71
CA ARG A 69 15.12 -2.46 -31.57
C ARG A 69 15.12 -1.69 -30.23
N VAL A 70 16.03 -0.75 -30.04
CA VAL A 70 16.06 0.10 -28.83
C VAL A 70 14.81 0.95 -28.75
N GLU A 71 14.43 1.60 -29.85
CA GLU A 71 13.21 2.42 -29.95
C GLU A 71 11.97 1.62 -29.56
N ARG A 72 11.77 0.43 -30.15
CA ARG A 72 10.66 -0.46 -29.81
C ARG A 72 10.61 -0.83 -28.33
N LEU A 73 11.76 -1.14 -27.72
CA LEU A 73 11.83 -1.47 -26.29
C LEU A 73 11.52 -0.26 -25.42
N THR A 74 11.96 0.93 -25.81
CA THR A 74 11.63 2.19 -25.13
C THR A 74 10.13 2.47 -25.17
N GLU A 75 9.49 2.29 -26.33
CA GLU A 75 8.04 2.45 -26.49
C GLU A 75 7.27 1.44 -25.62
N GLN A 76 7.63 0.16 -25.70
CA GLN A 76 7.02 -0.90 -24.88
C GLN A 76 7.15 -0.61 -23.38
N LEU A 77 8.32 -0.14 -22.94
CA LEU A 77 8.56 0.25 -21.56
C LEU A 77 7.70 1.45 -21.14
N GLY A 78 7.51 2.42 -22.04
CA GLY A 78 6.59 3.54 -21.85
C GLY A 78 5.16 3.06 -21.59
N SER A 79 4.62 2.21 -22.47
CA SER A 79 3.27 1.67 -22.32
C SER A 79 3.10 0.84 -21.03
N VAL A 80 4.11 0.05 -20.64
CA VAL A 80 4.10 -0.68 -19.36
C VAL A 80 4.08 0.27 -18.17
N ARG A 81 4.86 1.36 -18.20
CA ARG A 81 4.91 2.36 -17.12
C ARG A 81 3.59 3.12 -16.97
N GLU A 82 2.96 3.48 -18.08
CA GLU A 82 1.63 4.13 -18.06
C GLU A 82 0.57 3.21 -17.44
N ALA A 83 0.54 1.94 -17.84
CA ALA A 83 -0.32 0.94 -17.23
C ALA A 83 -0.05 0.77 -15.73
N GLN A 84 1.22 0.74 -15.32
CA GLN A 84 1.62 0.66 -13.91
C GLN A 84 1.10 1.83 -13.07
N LEU A 85 1.15 3.06 -13.58
CA LEU A 85 0.62 4.23 -12.88
C LEU A 85 -0.88 4.10 -12.62
N PHE A 86 -1.62 3.65 -13.63
CA PHE A 86 -3.06 3.43 -13.50
C PHE A 86 -3.38 2.33 -12.48
N VAL A 87 -2.72 1.17 -12.59
CA VAL A 87 -2.91 0.06 -11.65
C VAL A 87 -2.55 0.46 -10.22
N SER A 88 -1.46 1.21 -10.04
CA SER A 88 -1.04 1.69 -8.72
C SER A 88 -2.08 2.63 -8.11
N LYS A 89 -2.71 3.50 -8.91
CA LYS A 89 -3.78 4.36 -8.41
C LYS A 89 -5.04 3.57 -8.06
N LEU A 90 -5.40 2.57 -8.87
CA LEU A 90 -6.53 1.69 -8.52
C LEU A 90 -6.27 0.89 -7.25
N ALA A 91 -5.06 0.34 -7.09
CA ALA A 91 -4.66 -0.36 -5.87
C ALA A 91 -4.78 0.56 -4.65
N GLN A 92 -4.26 1.78 -4.73
CA GLN A 92 -4.42 2.79 -3.67
C GLN A 92 -5.90 3.05 -3.33
N VAL A 93 -6.76 3.21 -4.34
CA VAL A 93 -8.19 3.47 -4.12
C VAL A 93 -8.87 2.27 -3.45
N LEU A 94 -8.48 1.04 -3.80
CA LEU A 94 -8.99 -0.17 -3.15
C LEU A 94 -8.54 -0.27 -1.70
N ASP A 95 -7.27 0.02 -1.40
CA ASP A 95 -6.77 0.05 -0.02
C ASP A 95 -7.50 1.11 0.83
N GLU A 96 -7.70 2.31 0.29
CA GLU A 96 -8.46 3.38 0.94
C GLU A 96 -9.93 2.97 1.16
N THR A 97 -10.54 2.29 0.18
CA THR A 97 -11.92 1.80 0.26
C THR A 97 -12.05 0.71 1.32
N GLU A 98 -11.08 -0.22 1.39
CA GLU A 98 -11.04 -1.26 2.41
C GLU A 98 -11.05 -0.64 3.81
N ILE A 99 -10.17 0.33 4.08
CA ILE A 99 -10.10 1.03 5.37
C ILE A 99 -11.44 1.67 5.74
N VAL A 100 -12.11 2.34 4.78
CA VAL A 100 -13.41 2.97 5.02
C VAL A 100 -14.48 1.93 5.34
N LEU A 101 -14.54 0.84 4.58
CA LEU A 101 -15.50 -0.25 4.82
C LEU A 101 -15.23 -0.95 6.16
N GLU A 102 -13.96 -1.07 6.56
CA GLU A 102 -13.61 -1.58 7.88
C GLU A 102 -14.06 -0.64 9.00
N ASP A 103 -13.85 0.67 8.88
CA ASP A 103 -14.32 1.66 9.86
C ASP A 103 -15.85 1.61 10.00
N GLU A 104 -16.58 1.56 8.88
CA GLU A 104 -18.03 1.40 8.88
C GLU A 104 -18.47 0.11 9.58
N ARG A 105 -17.81 -1.02 9.28
CA ARG A 105 -18.04 -2.31 9.93
C ARG A 105 -17.81 -2.22 11.44
N GLU A 106 -16.70 -1.61 11.88
CA GLU A 106 -16.38 -1.45 13.30
C GLU A 106 -17.40 -0.56 14.02
N GLY A 107 -17.89 0.50 13.37
CA GLY A 107 -18.97 1.34 13.90
C GLY A 107 -20.28 0.56 14.13
N VAL A 108 -20.62 -0.35 13.22
CA VAL A 108 -21.78 -1.26 13.38
C VAL A 108 -21.54 -2.23 14.55
N VAL A 109 -20.35 -2.83 14.65
CA VAL A 109 -19.97 -3.72 15.76
C VAL A 109 -20.08 -3.00 17.11
N ALA A 110 -19.59 -1.77 17.21
CA ALA A 110 -19.71 -0.93 18.42
C ALA A 110 -21.18 -0.73 18.83
N THR A 111 -22.04 -0.42 17.85
CA THR A 111 -23.49 -0.25 18.08
C THR A 111 -24.13 -1.52 18.64
N VAL A 112 -23.76 -2.69 18.12
CA VAL A 112 -24.23 -4.00 18.62
C VAL A 112 -23.75 -4.26 20.04
N VAL A 113 -22.47 -4.00 20.33
CA VAL A 113 -21.89 -4.16 21.68
C VAL A 113 -22.62 -3.28 22.70
N ASP A 114 -22.89 -2.03 22.36
CA ASP A 114 -23.62 -1.11 23.24
C ASP A 114 -25.08 -1.53 23.43
N ALA A 115 -25.73 -2.06 22.40
CA ALA A 115 -27.07 -2.62 22.52
C ALA A 115 -27.10 -3.87 23.41
N ALA A 116 -26.13 -4.77 23.27
CA ALA A 116 -25.99 -5.98 24.09
C ALA A 116 -25.78 -5.62 25.57
N ARG A 117 -24.84 -4.70 25.86
CA ARG A 117 -24.58 -4.21 27.24
C ARG A 117 -25.81 -3.54 27.86
N ARG A 118 -26.51 -2.68 27.12
CA ARG A 118 -27.74 -2.02 27.59
C ARG A 118 -28.85 -3.03 27.89
N THR A 119 -29.02 -4.03 27.03
CA THR A 119 -30.04 -5.08 27.19
C THR A 119 -29.72 -5.96 28.39
N ALA A 120 -28.46 -6.36 28.55
CA ALA A 120 -28.01 -7.13 29.70
C ALA A 120 -28.27 -6.43 31.03
N LYS A 121 -28.02 -5.12 31.08
CA LYS A 121 -28.26 -4.31 32.29
C LYS A 121 -29.73 -4.15 32.63
N ARG A 122 -30.64 -4.13 31.64
CA ARG A 122 -32.05 -3.73 31.84
C ARG A 122 -33.04 -4.89 31.75
N LYS A 123 -32.73 -5.96 31.02
CA LYS A 123 -33.68 -7.01 30.66
C LYS A 123 -33.15 -8.41 30.97
N ASP A 124 -32.03 -8.81 30.38
CA ASP A 124 -31.56 -10.20 30.44
C ASP A 124 -30.02 -10.29 30.46
N PRO A 125 -29.40 -10.61 31.61
CA PRO A 125 -27.95 -10.75 31.73
C PRO A 125 -27.32 -11.81 30.82
N THR A 126 -28.08 -12.83 30.39
CA THR A 126 -27.53 -13.93 29.56
C THR A 126 -27.09 -13.46 28.17
N VAL A 127 -27.58 -12.31 27.72
CA VAL A 127 -27.17 -11.66 26.45
C VAL A 127 -25.67 -11.39 26.40
N LEU A 128 -25.00 -11.16 27.54
CA LEU A 128 -23.54 -10.97 27.54
C LEU A 128 -22.80 -12.24 27.11
N ALA A 129 -23.26 -13.41 27.53
CA ALA A 129 -22.64 -14.68 27.15
C ALA A 129 -22.83 -14.94 25.65
N ALA A 130 -23.98 -14.58 25.09
CA ALA A 130 -24.25 -14.73 23.65
C ALA A 130 -23.34 -13.85 22.76
N PHE A 131 -22.87 -12.70 23.26
CA PHE A 131 -22.03 -11.75 22.53
C PHE A 131 -20.60 -11.63 23.08
N GLU A 132 -20.14 -12.60 23.87
CA GLU A 132 -18.85 -12.52 24.59
C GLU A 132 -17.67 -12.22 23.63
N GLN A 133 -17.59 -12.94 22.51
CA GLN A 133 -16.52 -12.78 21.53
C GLN A 133 -16.52 -11.38 20.91
N THR A 134 -17.69 -10.86 20.53
CA THR A 134 -17.84 -9.53 19.94
C THR A 134 -17.46 -8.44 20.94
N ILE A 135 -17.89 -8.57 22.20
CA ILE A 135 -17.53 -7.62 23.27
C ILE A 135 -16.02 -7.65 23.53
N ARG A 136 -15.42 -8.84 23.55
CA ARG A 136 -13.97 -9.01 23.72
C ARG A 136 -13.18 -8.41 22.56
N TYR A 137 -13.63 -8.63 21.33
CA TYR A 137 -13.02 -8.08 20.11
C TYR A 137 -13.02 -6.54 20.14
N HIS A 138 -14.20 -5.93 20.33
CA HIS A 138 -14.32 -4.47 20.44
C HIS A 138 -13.50 -3.88 21.61
N GLY A 139 -13.32 -4.64 22.70
CA GLY A 139 -12.52 -4.24 23.85
C GLY A 139 -10.99 -4.26 23.67
N GLN A 140 -10.46 -4.83 22.57
CA GLN A 140 -9.01 -5.05 22.40
C GLN A 140 -8.19 -3.76 22.47
N VAL A 141 -8.66 -2.68 21.86
CA VAL A 141 -7.95 -1.39 21.85
C VAL A 141 -7.86 -0.81 23.26
N ALA A 142 -8.95 -0.83 24.02
CA ALA A 142 -8.97 -0.35 25.40
C ALA A 142 -8.03 -1.16 26.31
N LEU A 143 -7.98 -2.48 26.12
CA LEU A 143 -7.06 -3.36 26.86
C LEU A 143 -5.59 -3.05 26.55
N ARG A 144 -5.25 -2.83 25.27
CA ARG A 144 -3.90 -2.42 24.86
C ARG A 144 -3.54 -1.05 25.45
N ALA A 145 -4.44 -0.07 25.37
CA ALA A 145 -4.22 1.25 25.94
C ALA A 145 -4.00 1.21 27.45
N ALA A 146 -4.79 0.42 28.19
CA ALA A 146 -4.59 0.22 29.62
C ALA A 146 -3.23 -0.41 29.93
N LYS A 147 -2.81 -1.42 29.16
CA LYS A 147 -1.49 -2.05 29.29
C LYS A 147 -0.35 -1.06 29.05
N THR A 148 -0.47 -0.22 28.02
CA THR A 148 0.53 0.83 27.73
C THR A 148 0.58 1.88 28.84
N ARG A 149 -0.56 2.35 29.35
CA ARG A 149 -0.59 3.30 30.48
C ARG A 149 0.07 2.74 31.73
N ARG A 150 -0.18 1.47 32.05
CA ARG A 150 0.45 0.80 33.19
C ARG A 150 1.97 0.72 33.03
N ARG A 151 2.46 0.30 31.86
CA ARG A 151 3.90 0.24 31.58
C ARG A 151 4.58 1.61 31.67
N ASN A 152 3.91 2.67 31.19
CA ASN A 152 4.46 4.02 31.28
C ASN A 152 4.53 4.50 32.73
N ALA A 153 3.52 4.21 33.55
CA ALA A 153 3.56 4.53 34.98
C ALA A 153 4.71 3.80 35.70
N GLU A 154 4.84 2.48 35.48
CA GLU A 154 5.93 1.66 36.03
C GLU A 154 7.32 2.15 35.58
N GLY A 155 7.49 2.50 34.29
CA GLY A 155 8.77 3.00 33.78
C GLY A 155 9.13 4.42 34.24
N THR A 156 8.13 5.28 34.50
CA THR A 156 8.37 6.60 35.10
C THR A 156 8.74 6.50 36.58
N GLU A 157 8.17 5.51 37.31
CA GLU A 157 8.55 5.22 38.69
C GLU A 157 10.01 4.72 38.76
N GLU A 158 10.41 3.78 37.90
CA GLU A 158 11.80 3.29 37.81
C GLU A 158 12.81 4.39 37.38
N GLU A 159 12.44 5.28 36.46
CA GLU A 159 13.27 6.44 36.08
C GLU A 159 13.36 7.50 37.20
N SER A 160 12.33 7.61 38.04
CA SER A 160 12.34 8.55 39.18
C SER A 160 13.16 8.03 40.37
N GLU A 161 13.12 6.72 40.63
CA GLU A 161 13.92 6.08 41.68
C GLU A 161 15.41 6.04 41.30
N SER A 162 15.74 5.77 40.04
CA SER A 162 17.14 5.78 39.56
C SER A 162 17.76 7.18 39.49
N GLN A 163 16.97 8.25 39.34
CA GLN A 163 17.46 9.63 39.44
C GLN A 163 17.61 10.12 40.88
N ALA A 164 16.83 9.58 41.82
CA ALA A 164 16.98 9.86 43.25
C ALA A 164 18.22 9.19 43.83
N ASP A 165 18.49 7.92 43.48
CA ASP A 165 19.68 7.18 43.92
C ASP A 165 21.00 7.70 43.30
N ALA A 166 20.94 8.42 42.17
CA ALA A 166 22.11 9.02 41.53
C ALA A 166 22.45 10.44 42.03
N ALA A 167 21.58 11.02 42.89
CA ALA A 167 21.72 12.37 43.42
C ALA A 167 22.11 12.40 44.93
N GLU A 168 22.29 11.24 45.55
CA GLU A 168 22.85 11.03 46.91
C GLU A 168 24.33 10.64 46.85
#